data_AF-A0A2K3LWR5-F1
#
_entry.id   AF-A0A2K3LWR5-F1
#
_cell.length_a   1.000
_cell.length_b   1.000
_cell.length_c   1.000
_cell.angle_alpha   90.00
_cell.angle_beta   90.00
_cell.angle_gamma   90.00
#
_symmetry.space_group_name_H-M   'P 1'
#
loop_
_entity.id
_entity.type
_entity.pdbx_description
1 polymer ?
#
loop_
_entity_poly.entity_id
_entity_poly.type
_entity_poly.pdbx_seq_one_letter_code
_entity_poly.pdbx_strand_id
1 'polypeptide(L)'
;MVLDSTGKSYWSTNLETSSSSSLHRKVKLLDNGNLIVIDEDQEQEQGKVKILWQSFENPTDTFLPGMKMDENLSLTSWRSNEEPASGNFTFEQDEKENQYIIWKRSIRYWKSSVSGKFVGTGEMSSAISYLLSNFTLKISPNNTVPFLTPSLYSNTRFVMTYWGQLKYLKMDSEKKWLMVWVEPRDRCSVFNVCGNFGSCNSKYDSMCKCLPGFKANSIEKWKGGDFSGGCSRKTNVCGENAKSDTFLKLRMMKVANPDAEFNAKSEEECKLECVNNCQCYAYSYVDVEKVARIGDSGDPVCWIWYEDLDNLEEEYEGGCDLNVRVAFSDI
;
A
#
# COMPACT_ATOMS: atom_id res chain seq x y z
N MET A 1 14.78 30.58 12.43
CA MET A 1 13.62 31.30 11.87
C MET A 1 13.98 31.74 10.46
N VAL A 2 13.02 31.75 9.55
CA VAL A 2 13.16 32.24 8.17
C VAL A 2 12.38 33.54 8.06
N LEU A 3 13.09 34.62 7.76
CA LEU A 3 12.57 35.98 7.69
C LEU A 3 12.69 36.51 6.25
N ASP A 4 11.74 37.36 5.82
CA ASP A 4 11.95 38.16 4.61
C ASP A 4 12.79 39.42 4.86
N SER A 5 13.03 40.19 3.81
CA SER A 5 13.77 41.46 3.86
C SER A 5 13.18 42.53 4.78
N THR A 6 11.90 42.39 5.15
CA THR A 6 11.20 43.30 6.08
C THR A 6 11.21 42.81 7.52
N GLY A 7 11.81 41.63 7.77
CA GLY A 7 11.84 41.00 9.09
C GLY A 7 10.58 40.22 9.43
N LYS A 8 9.66 40.03 8.48
CA LYS A 8 8.46 39.20 8.68
C LYS A 8 8.86 37.72 8.68
N SER A 9 8.43 36.99 9.70
CA SER A 9 8.65 35.55 9.79
C SER A 9 7.69 34.77 8.90
N TYR A 10 8.23 33.83 8.11
CA TYR A 10 7.46 32.88 7.31
C TYR A 10 7.50 31.47 7.91
N TRP A 11 8.55 31.15 8.66
CA TRP A 11 8.70 29.82 9.25
C TRP A 11 9.69 29.84 10.42
N SER A 12 9.43 29.02 11.43
CA SER A 12 10.36 28.70 12.51
C SER A 12 10.11 27.29 13.02
N THR A 13 11.12 26.70 13.66
CA THR A 13 10.90 25.50 14.47
C THR A 13 10.08 25.87 15.72
N ASN A 14 9.20 24.97 16.17
CA ASN A 14 8.36 25.18 17.38
C ASN A 14 9.14 24.99 18.70
N LEU A 15 10.43 25.34 18.71
CA LEU A 15 11.26 25.19 19.89
C LEU A 15 10.93 26.29 20.90
N GLU A 16 10.63 25.90 22.15
CA GLU A 16 10.39 26.88 23.20
C GLU A 16 11.58 27.82 23.36
N THR A 17 11.26 29.12 23.47
CA THR A 17 12.21 30.16 23.86
C THR A 17 12.43 30.08 25.37
N SER A 18 13.11 29.03 25.83
CA SER A 18 13.57 28.96 27.22
C SER A 18 14.60 30.06 27.44
N SER A 19 14.32 30.97 28.37
CA SER A 19 15.04 32.22 28.64
C SER A 19 16.46 32.03 29.21
N SER A 20 16.90 30.79 29.44
CA SER A 20 18.19 30.46 30.08
C SER A 20 19.13 29.55 29.26
N SER A 21 18.71 29.01 28.10
CA SER A 21 19.51 28.04 27.30
C SER A 21 19.68 28.43 25.82
N SER A 22 19.49 29.70 25.47
CA SER A 22 19.54 30.15 24.07
C SER A 22 20.95 30.37 23.51
N LEU A 23 21.99 30.38 24.35
CA LEU A 23 23.34 30.81 23.96
C LEU A 23 24.13 29.75 23.16
N HIS A 24 23.70 28.49 23.17
CA HIS A 24 24.49 27.36 22.65
C HIS A 24 23.73 26.48 21.66
N ARG A 25 22.71 27.04 20.97
CA ARG A 25 22.01 26.32 19.90
C ARG A 25 22.79 26.41 18.59
N LYS A 26 23.13 25.26 17.99
CA LYS A 26 23.75 25.19 16.66
C LYS A 26 22.86 24.46 15.67
N VAL A 27 22.96 24.89 14.41
CA VAL A 27 22.33 24.20 13.27
C VAL A 27 23.43 23.46 12.53
N LYS A 28 23.23 22.17 12.27
CA LYS A 28 24.18 21.32 11.55
C LYS A 28 23.46 20.54 10.46
N LEU A 29 24.01 20.53 9.25
CA LEU A 29 23.62 19.61 8.20
C LEU A 29 24.53 18.38 8.30
N LEU A 30 23.95 17.20 8.49
CA LEU A 30 24.66 15.93 8.53
C LEU A 30 24.87 15.39 7.10
N ASP A 31 25.84 14.48 6.94
CA ASP A 31 26.18 13.88 5.64
C ASP A 31 25.03 13.06 5.02
N ASN A 32 24.09 12.58 5.84
CA ASN A 32 22.88 11.91 5.37
C ASN A 32 21.79 12.89 4.90
N GLY A 33 22.02 14.20 4.96
CA GLY A 33 21.07 15.24 4.57
C GLY A 33 20.14 15.70 5.70
N ASN A 34 20.28 15.15 6.92
CA ASN A 34 19.46 15.59 8.05
C ASN A 34 19.97 16.92 8.59
N LEU A 35 19.13 17.96 8.53
CA LEU A 35 19.38 19.25 9.16
C LEU A 35 18.89 19.19 10.61
N ILE A 36 19.80 19.30 11.56
CA ILE A 36 19.52 19.21 12.99
C ILE A 36 19.76 20.53 13.70
N VAL A 37 18.96 20.80 14.73
CA VAL A 37 19.23 21.83 15.73
C VAL A 37 19.63 21.11 17.02
N ILE A 38 20.79 21.46 17.57
CA ILE A 38 21.35 20.84 18.77
C ILE A 38 21.59 21.87 19.86
N ASP A 39 21.60 21.40 21.11
CA ASP A 39 22.02 22.17 22.28
C ASP A 39 23.42 21.72 22.73
N GLU A 40 24.40 22.63 22.71
CA GLU A 40 25.78 22.32 23.12
C GLU A 40 26.00 22.35 24.63
N ASP A 41 25.07 22.88 25.44
CA ASP A 41 25.24 23.00 26.91
C ASP A 41 25.19 21.65 27.67
N GLN A 42 25.14 20.54 26.96
CA GLN A 42 25.12 19.18 27.52
C GLN A 42 26.30 18.32 27.04
N GLU A 43 27.38 18.93 26.53
CA GLU A 43 28.68 18.28 26.52
C GLU A 43 29.24 18.19 27.95
N GLN A 44 28.76 17.22 28.76
CA GLN A 44 29.64 16.51 29.71
C GLN A 44 29.01 15.38 30.54
N GLU A 45 27.73 15.01 30.41
CA GLU A 45 27.24 13.86 31.18
C GLU A 45 27.33 12.50 30.49
N GLN A 46 27.53 12.42 29.15
CA GLN A 46 27.69 11.10 28.47
C GLN A 46 28.17 11.15 27.00
N GLY A 47 28.62 12.29 26.47
CA GLY A 47 29.01 12.41 25.06
C GLY A 47 27.84 12.31 24.06
N LYS A 48 26.60 12.45 24.51
CA LYS A 48 25.40 12.48 23.66
C LYS A 48 24.95 13.93 23.43
N VAL A 49 25.02 14.37 22.17
CA VAL A 49 24.47 15.65 21.74
C VAL A 49 22.93 15.58 21.77
N LYS A 50 22.29 16.53 22.45
CA LYS A 50 20.82 16.61 22.51
C LYS A 50 20.30 17.25 21.21
N ILE A 51 19.61 16.46 20.39
CA ILE A 51 18.88 16.97 19.21
C ILE A 51 17.58 17.59 19.70
N LEU A 52 17.40 18.88 19.42
CA LEU A 52 16.19 19.65 19.74
C LEU A 52 15.15 19.55 18.62
N TRP A 53 15.60 19.54 17.37
CA TRP A 53 14.76 19.45 16.17
C TRP A 53 15.55 18.81 15.03
N GLN A 54 14.87 18.08 14.15
CA GLN A 54 15.49 17.53 12.95
C GLN A 54 14.55 17.54 11.74
N SER A 55 15.11 17.80 10.54
CA SER A 55 14.34 17.83 9.31
C SER A 55 13.76 16.47 8.92
N PHE A 56 14.41 15.37 9.33
CA PHE A 56 13.94 14.01 9.04
C PHE A 56 12.60 13.66 9.70
N GLU A 57 12.19 14.38 10.74
CA GLU A 57 10.85 14.28 11.36
C GLU A 57 9.81 15.17 10.67
N ASN A 58 10.22 16.00 9.72
CA ASN A 58 9.37 17.01 9.05
C ASN A 58 9.60 16.97 7.53
N PRO A 59 9.31 15.84 6.87
CA PRO A 59 9.60 15.65 5.46
C PRO A 59 8.65 16.45 4.56
N THR A 60 9.01 16.52 3.28
CA THR A 60 8.16 17.08 2.23
C THR A 60 7.60 15.94 1.38
N ASP A 61 8.00 15.84 0.12
CA ASP A 61 7.58 14.77 -0.79
C ASP A 61 8.60 13.61 -0.83
N THR A 62 9.76 13.78 -0.22
CA THR A 62 10.93 12.93 -0.41
C THR A 62 11.33 12.21 0.87
N PHE A 63 11.59 10.92 0.76
CA PHE A 63 12.21 10.10 1.80
C PHE A 63 13.65 9.77 1.44
N LEU A 64 14.56 9.90 2.40
CA LEU A 64 15.99 9.64 2.27
C LEU A 64 16.45 8.52 3.20
N PRO A 65 17.51 7.78 2.85
CA PRO A 65 18.17 6.84 3.75
C PRO A 65 18.55 7.50 5.08
N GLY A 66 18.17 6.88 6.20
CA GLY A 66 18.35 7.43 7.54
C GLY A 66 17.06 7.98 8.15
N MET A 67 16.03 8.23 7.33
CA MET A 67 14.67 8.49 7.80
C MET A 67 13.99 7.17 8.18
N LYS A 68 12.94 7.26 9.01
CA LYS A 68 12.10 6.13 9.39
C LYS A 68 10.66 6.45 9.04
N MET A 69 10.06 5.63 8.18
CA MET A 69 8.66 5.76 7.79
C MET A 69 7.81 5.08 8.88
N ASP A 70 7.56 5.81 9.95
CA ASP A 70 6.67 5.38 11.03
C ASP A 70 5.31 6.11 10.98
N GLU A 71 4.44 5.83 11.94
CA GLU A 71 3.09 6.39 12.05
C GLU A 71 3.04 7.92 12.09
N ASN A 72 4.13 8.59 12.50
CA ASN A 72 4.18 10.05 12.61
C ASN A 72 4.72 10.71 11.34
N LEU A 73 5.23 9.91 10.39
CA LEU A 73 5.87 10.40 9.18
C LEU A 73 4.96 10.22 7.97
N SER A 74 4.73 11.30 7.22
CA SER A 74 3.97 11.27 5.98
C SER A 74 4.69 12.07 4.90
N LEU A 75 4.85 11.49 3.71
CA LEU A 75 5.35 12.22 2.55
C LEU A 75 4.17 12.88 1.85
N THR A 76 4.22 14.20 1.67
CA THR A 76 3.20 14.95 0.95
C THR A 76 3.73 15.41 -0.39
N SER A 77 3.06 15.00 -1.47
CA SER A 77 3.37 15.45 -2.82
C SER A 77 3.37 16.97 -2.95
N TRP A 78 4.13 17.48 -3.91
CA TRP A 78 3.97 18.86 -4.37
C TRP A 78 2.62 19.04 -5.08
N ARG A 79 2.14 20.29 -5.15
CA ARG A 79 0.91 20.63 -5.86
C ARG A 79 1.06 20.47 -7.36
N SER A 80 2.24 20.79 -7.90
CA SER A 80 2.59 20.60 -9.31
C SER A 80 4.10 20.42 -9.45
N ASN A 81 4.60 20.28 -10.69
CA ASN A 81 6.03 20.20 -10.95
C ASN A 81 6.80 21.48 -10.56
N GLU A 82 6.11 22.63 -10.52
CA GLU A 82 6.71 23.95 -10.34
C GLU A 82 6.30 24.59 -9.00
N GLU A 83 5.30 24.02 -8.31
CA GLU A 83 4.73 24.58 -7.09
C GLU A 83 4.92 23.61 -5.91
N PRO A 84 5.90 23.86 -5.03
CA PRO A 84 6.25 22.96 -3.91
C PRO A 84 5.27 23.02 -2.73
N ALA A 85 4.18 23.80 -2.85
CA ALA A 85 3.10 23.79 -1.89
C ALA A 85 2.48 22.39 -1.77
N SER A 86 1.88 22.07 -0.64
CA SER A 86 1.24 20.77 -0.42
C SER A 86 0.22 20.42 -1.50
N GLY A 87 0.39 19.24 -2.07
CA GLY A 87 -0.44 18.64 -3.11
C GLY A 87 -1.58 17.80 -2.55
N ASN A 88 -2.13 16.94 -3.40
CA ASN A 88 -3.30 16.12 -3.07
C ASN A 88 -2.96 14.70 -2.61
N PHE A 89 -1.71 14.27 -2.78
CA PHE A 89 -1.30 12.90 -2.44
C PHE A 89 -0.38 12.85 -1.24
N THR A 90 -0.65 11.91 -0.35
CA THR A 90 0.20 11.59 0.80
C THR A 90 0.56 10.12 0.80
N PHE A 91 1.75 9.79 1.30
CA PHE A 91 2.21 8.42 1.52
C PHE A 91 2.56 8.25 3.00
N GLU A 92 1.98 7.24 3.65
CA GLU A 92 2.11 7.00 5.09
C GLU A 92 2.02 5.51 5.43
N GLN A 93 2.45 5.16 6.65
CA GLN A 93 2.26 3.83 7.22
C GLN A 93 0.91 3.76 7.94
N ASP A 94 0.10 2.75 7.64
CA ASP A 94 -1.15 2.45 8.34
C ASP A 94 -0.86 1.80 9.69
N GLU A 95 -1.25 2.49 10.76
CA GLU A 95 -1.06 2.10 12.16
C GLU A 95 -1.62 0.71 12.48
N LYS A 96 -2.72 0.30 11.82
CA LYS A 96 -3.45 -0.92 12.20
C LYS A 96 -2.93 -2.17 11.54
N GLU A 97 -2.51 -2.05 10.29
CA GLU A 97 -2.22 -3.20 9.42
C GLU A 97 -0.73 -3.33 9.10
N ASN A 98 0.13 -2.44 9.62
CA ASN A 98 1.57 -2.38 9.31
C ASN A 98 1.83 -2.37 7.79
N GLN A 99 0.96 -1.69 7.07
CA GLN A 99 0.97 -1.53 5.62
C GLN A 99 1.27 -0.08 5.28
N TYR A 100 1.47 0.19 3.99
CA TYR A 100 1.68 1.53 3.49
C TYR A 100 0.57 1.91 2.54
N ILE A 101 0.13 3.15 2.64
CA ILE A 101 -1.02 3.67 1.89
C ILE A 101 -0.59 4.93 1.16
N ILE A 102 -1.04 5.06 -0.08
CA ILE A 102 -1.11 6.36 -0.75
C ILE A 102 -2.54 6.84 -0.66
N TRP A 103 -2.74 8.02 -0.10
CA TRP A 103 -4.02 8.71 -0.13
C TRP A 103 -4.06 9.74 -1.23
N LYS A 104 -5.23 9.91 -1.84
CA LYS A 104 -5.59 11.08 -2.63
C LYS A 104 -6.61 11.87 -1.82
N ARG A 105 -6.15 12.88 -1.09
CA ARG A 105 -6.92 13.56 -0.03
C ARG A 105 -7.38 12.54 1.01
N SER A 106 -8.67 12.25 1.07
CA SER A 106 -9.26 11.30 2.03
C SER A 106 -9.66 9.97 1.37
N ILE A 107 -9.32 9.77 0.10
CA ILE A 107 -9.66 8.56 -0.66
C ILE A 107 -8.42 7.70 -0.77
N ARG A 108 -8.53 6.43 -0.39
CA ARG A 108 -7.44 5.45 -0.53
C ARG A 108 -7.13 5.28 -2.01
N TYR A 109 -5.91 5.60 -2.42
CA TYR A 109 -5.48 5.59 -3.81
C TYR A 109 -4.65 4.35 -4.14
N TRP A 110 -3.85 3.89 -3.19
CA TRP A 110 -3.06 2.65 -3.26
C TRP A 110 -2.85 2.10 -1.87
N LYS A 111 -2.69 0.78 -1.76
CA LYS A 111 -2.40 0.09 -0.49
C LYS A 111 -1.43 -1.06 -0.76
N SER A 112 -0.37 -1.15 0.02
CA SER A 112 0.56 -2.29 -0.04
C SER A 112 -0.15 -3.56 0.41
N SER A 113 0.12 -4.71 -0.21
CA SER A 113 -0.39 -6.00 0.27
C SER A 113 0.16 -6.32 1.67
N VAL A 114 -0.62 -7.05 2.49
CA VAL A 114 -0.11 -7.56 3.78
C VAL A 114 0.92 -8.63 3.45
N SER A 115 2.10 -8.58 4.06
CA SER A 115 3.00 -9.73 4.11
C SER A 115 2.26 -10.93 4.74
N GLY A 116 1.73 -11.83 3.91
CA GLY A 116 1.28 -13.15 4.36
C GLY A 116 0.14 -13.86 3.62
N LYS A 117 -0.73 -13.20 2.83
CA LYS A 117 -1.93 -13.91 2.31
C LYS A 117 -2.11 -13.92 0.79
N PHE A 118 -1.83 -12.82 0.10
CA PHE A 118 -1.80 -12.76 -1.36
C PHE A 118 -0.50 -12.06 -1.76
N VAL A 119 0.54 -12.83 -2.03
CA VAL A 119 1.89 -12.31 -2.32
C VAL A 119 2.07 -12.28 -3.83
N GLY A 120 1.75 -11.14 -4.46
CA GLY A 120 2.12 -10.88 -5.83
C GLY A 120 3.57 -10.43 -5.98
N THR A 121 4.19 -10.85 -7.07
CA THR A 121 5.61 -10.63 -7.41
C THR A 121 5.97 -9.18 -7.77
N GLY A 122 5.00 -8.27 -7.85
CA GLY A 122 5.22 -6.84 -8.06
C GLY A 122 5.20 -5.99 -6.79
N GLU A 123 5.03 -6.62 -5.63
CA GLU A 123 4.75 -5.95 -4.37
C GLU A 123 5.99 -5.32 -3.72
N MET A 124 5.75 -4.52 -2.68
CA MET A 124 6.78 -3.82 -1.95
C MET A 124 7.80 -4.80 -1.36
N SER A 125 8.95 -4.93 -2.02
CA SER A 125 9.98 -5.91 -1.65
C SER A 125 10.48 -5.72 -0.22
N SER A 126 10.99 -6.81 0.38
CA SER A 126 11.67 -6.75 1.68
C SER A 126 12.79 -5.71 1.72
N ALA A 127 13.45 -5.44 0.59
CA ALA A 127 14.44 -4.38 0.43
C ALA A 127 13.86 -2.96 0.63
N ILE A 128 12.67 -2.71 0.08
CA ILE A 128 11.99 -1.42 0.30
C ILE A 128 11.57 -1.30 1.76
N SER A 129 10.95 -2.33 2.34
CA SER A 129 10.55 -2.32 3.75
C SER A 129 11.75 -2.12 4.68
N TYR A 130 12.89 -2.73 4.37
CA TYR A 130 14.15 -2.52 5.10
C TYR A 130 14.54 -1.04 5.13
N LEU A 131 14.54 -0.38 3.98
CA LEU A 131 14.87 1.05 3.87
C LEU A 131 13.86 1.92 4.63
N LEU A 132 12.56 1.69 4.44
CA LEU A 132 11.51 2.45 5.11
C LEU A 132 11.56 2.31 6.63
N SER A 133 12.01 1.15 7.13
CA SER A 133 12.22 0.92 8.56
C SER A 133 13.48 1.59 9.15
N ASN A 134 14.20 2.39 8.37
CA ASN A 134 15.54 2.87 8.72
C ASN A 134 16.50 1.73 9.07
N PHE A 135 16.48 0.65 8.29
CA PHE A 135 17.36 -0.51 8.46
C PHE A 135 17.19 -1.26 9.79
N THR A 136 16.07 -1.07 10.48
CA THR A 136 15.79 -1.73 11.77
C THR A 136 15.12 -3.09 11.63
N LEU A 137 14.45 -3.35 10.50
CA LEU A 137 13.88 -4.67 10.23
C LEU A 137 14.96 -5.74 10.10
N LYS A 138 14.80 -6.82 10.86
CA LYS A 138 15.63 -8.02 10.74
C LYS A 138 15.10 -8.85 9.59
N ILE A 139 15.80 -8.83 8.47
CA ILE A 139 15.48 -9.68 7.32
C ILE A 139 16.39 -10.89 7.37
N SER A 140 15.81 -12.05 7.66
CA SER A 140 16.54 -13.32 7.60
C SER A 140 16.91 -13.59 6.13
N PRO A 141 18.20 -13.67 5.80
CA PRO A 141 18.60 -14.03 4.45
C PRO A 141 18.13 -15.47 4.16
N ASN A 142 17.52 -15.67 3.01
CA ASN A 142 17.25 -16.99 2.45
C ASN A 142 17.87 -17.06 1.05
N ASN A 143 17.70 -18.19 0.34
CA ASN A 143 18.31 -18.39 -0.98
C ASN A 143 17.91 -17.35 -2.05
N THR A 144 16.86 -16.55 -1.81
CA THR A 144 16.33 -15.54 -2.74
C THR A 144 16.57 -14.09 -2.29
N VAL A 145 16.82 -13.83 -1.01
CA VAL A 145 17.03 -12.48 -0.48
C VAL A 145 18.51 -12.30 -0.09
N PRO A 146 19.30 -11.51 -0.85
CA PRO A 146 20.69 -11.24 -0.51
C PRO A 146 20.80 -10.47 0.80
N PHE A 147 21.99 -10.49 1.40
CA PHE A 147 22.28 -9.72 2.61
C PHE A 147 22.10 -8.22 2.31
N LEU A 148 21.07 -7.60 2.87
CA LEU A 148 20.78 -6.19 2.70
C LEU A 148 21.61 -5.38 3.70
N THR A 149 22.34 -4.38 3.21
CA THR A 149 23.13 -3.46 4.04
C THR A 149 22.80 -2.01 3.70
N PRO A 150 22.92 -1.07 4.66
CA PRO A 150 22.64 0.34 4.41
C PRO A 150 23.43 0.96 3.25
N SER A 151 24.65 0.49 2.98
CA SER A 151 25.50 1.00 1.91
C SER A 151 24.92 0.78 0.50
N LEU A 152 24.08 -0.23 0.32
CA LEU A 152 23.38 -0.51 -0.95
C LEU A 152 22.36 0.57 -1.32
N TYR A 153 21.92 1.35 -0.33
CA TYR A 153 20.93 2.43 -0.47
C TYR A 153 21.59 3.81 -0.56
N SER A 154 22.91 3.86 -0.78
CA SER A 154 23.57 5.14 -1.07
C SER A 154 23.01 5.77 -2.35
N ASN A 155 22.79 7.09 -2.32
CA ASN A 155 22.21 7.87 -3.42
C ASN A 155 20.88 7.33 -3.93
N THR A 156 20.02 6.85 -3.03
CA THR A 156 18.64 6.49 -3.33
C THR A 156 17.65 7.39 -2.60
N ARG A 157 16.42 7.45 -3.09
CA ARG A 157 15.32 8.18 -2.44
C ARG A 157 13.96 7.64 -2.87
N PHE A 158 12.94 7.86 -2.04
CA PHE A 158 11.57 7.86 -2.51
C PHE A 158 11.09 9.27 -2.78
N VAL A 159 10.22 9.44 -3.77
CA VAL A 159 9.55 10.72 -4.08
C VAL A 159 8.07 10.47 -4.32
N MET A 160 7.21 11.14 -3.56
CA MET A 160 5.78 11.20 -3.75
C MET A 160 5.44 12.28 -4.80
N THR A 161 5.25 11.85 -6.04
CA THR A 161 5.02 12.77 -7.17
C THR A 161 3.65 13.47 -7.10
N TYR A 162 3.54 14.66 -7.73
CA TYR A 162 2.29 15.44 -7.75
C TYR A 162 1.11 14.74 -8.43
N TRP A 163 1.37 13.73 -9.27
CA TRP A 163 0.35 12.94 -9.95
C TRP A 163 0.03 11.61 -9.27
N GLY A 164 0.52 11.39 -8.05
CA GLY A 164 0.08 10.27 -7.22
C GLY A 164 0.88 8.99 -7.34
N GLN A 165 2.11 9.06 -7.84
CA GLN A 165 3.03 7.91 -7.81
C GLN A 165 4.14 8.10 -6.77
N LEU A 166 4.35 7.10 -5.93
CA LEU A 166 5.54 6.94 -5.10
C LEU A 166 6.63 6.27 -5.95
N LYS A 167 7.75 6.96 -6.17
CA LYS A 167 8.86 6.45 -6.97
C LYS A 167 10.06 6.17 -6.09
N TYR A 168 10.62 4.96 -6.19
CA TYR A 168 11.94 4.64 -5.69
C TYR A 168 12.97 4.92 -6.79
N LEU A 169 13.90 5.83 -6.51
CA LEU A 169 14.90 6.29 -7.45
C LEU A 169 16.30 5.96 -6.94
N LYS A 170 17.18 5.54 -7.86
CA LYS A 170 18.61 5.38 -7.61
C LYS A 170 19.40 6.24 -8.58
N MET A 171 20.38 6.96 -8.06
CA MET A 171 21.27 7.75 -8.90
C MET A 171 22.31 6.83 -9.58
N ASP A 172 22.53 7.03 -10.89
CA ASP A 172 23.57 6.34 -11.64
C ASP A 172 24.91 7.08 -11.61
N SER A 173 25.93 6.52 -12.28
CA SER A 173 27.26 7.13 -12.39
C SER A 173 27.28 8.44 -13.18
N GLU A 174 26.26 8.70 -14.01
CA GLU A 174 26.09 9.96 -14.75
C GLU A 174 25.29 11.01 -13.96
N LYS A 175 25.00 10.74 -12.67
CA LYS A 175 24.18 11.59 -11.79
C LYS A 175 22.73 11.77 -12.25
N LYS A 176 22.20 10.79 -12.98
CA LYS A 176 20.79 10.74 -13.39
C LYS A 176 20.00 9.84 -12.45
N TRP A 177 18.76 10.24 -12.17
CA TRP A 177 17.85 9.43 -11.37
C TRP A 177 17.20 8.35 -12.23
N LEU A 178 17.51 7.10 -11.94
CA LEU A 178 16.88 5.93 -12.54
C LEU A 178 15.71 5.47 -11.67
N MET A 179 14.56 5.23 -12.29
CA MET A 179 13.40 4.65 -11.61
C MET A 179 13.64 3.15 -11.44
N VAL A 180 13.69 2.71 -10.19
CA VAL A 180 13.90 1.30 -9.81
C VAL A 180 12.57 0.64 -9.50
N TRP A 181 11.65 1.37 -8.87
CA TRP A 181 10.33 0.87 -8.49
C TRP A 181 9.34 2.04 -8.40
N VAL A 182 8.04 1.76 -8.62
CA VAL A 182 6.99 2.77 -8.61
C VAL A 182 5.64 2.17 -8.24
N GLU A 183 4.86 2.90 -7.44
CA GLU A 183 3.46 2.57 -7.15
C GLU A 183 2.55 3.81 -7.18
N PRO A 184 1.29 3.70 -7.67
CA PRO A 184 0.76 2.59 -8.45
C PRO A 184 1.55 2.36 -9.74
N ARG A 185 1.93 1.11 -10.01
CA ARG A 185 2.70 0.73 -11.21
C ARG A 185 1.91 0.87 -12.51
N ASP A 186 0.60 0.63 -12.43
CA ASP A 186 -0.33 0.71 -13.55
C ASP A 186 -1.73 1.15 -13.05
N ARG A 187 -2.69 1.20 -13.97
CA ARG A 187 -4.05 1.64 -13.65
C ARG A 187 -4.83 0.65 -12.79
N CYS A 188 -4.53 -0.65 -12.85
CA CYS A 188 -5.17 -1.67 -12.00
C CYS A 188 -4.61 -1.70 -10.57
N SER A 189 -3.41 -1.15 -10.40
CA SER A 189 -2.78 -0.98 -9.09
C SER A 189 -3.44 0.13 -8.27
N VAL A 190 -4.24 1.00 -8.90
CA VAL A 190 -5.08 1.97 -8.19
C VAL A 190 -6.18 1.22 -7.44
N PHE A 191 -6.28 1.51 -6.14
CA PHE A 191 -7.20 0.80 -5.24
C PHE A 191 -8.64 0.86 -5.74
N ASN A 192 -9.25 -0.33 -5.92
CA ASN A 192 -10.65 -0.50 -6.33
C ASN A 192 -11.08 0.31 -7.58
N VAL A 193 -10.20 0.45 -8.58
CA VAL A 193 -10.45 1.28 -9.77
C VAL A 193 -11.70 0.87 -10.58
N CYS A 194 -12.05 -0.43 -10.57
CA CYS A 194 -13.21 -0.96 -11.29
C CYS A 194 -14.50 -1.02 -10.45
N GLY A 195 -14.44 -0.56 -9.20
CA GLY A 195 -15.54 -0.65 -8.24
C GLY A 195 -15.88 -2.09 -7.82
N ASN A 196 -16.83 -2.20 -6.89
CA ASN A 196 -17.24 -3.49 -6.33
C ASN A 196 -17.75 -4.45 -7.42
N PHE A 197 -17.32 -5.71 -7.35
CA PHE A 197 -17.61 -6.78 -8.32
C PHE A 197 -17.18 -6.48 -9.77
N GLY A 198 -16.35 -5.46 -9.99
CA GLY A 198 -15.66 -5.19 -11.25
C GLY A 198 -14.21 -5.64 -11.17
N SER A 199 -13.77 -6.50 -12.09
CA SER A 199 -12.38 -6.94 -12.18
C SER A 199 -11.57 -6.06 -13.14
N CYS A 200 -10.31 -5.84 -12.78
CA CYS A 200 -9.35 -5.07 -13.54
C CYS A 200 -8.36 -5.98 -14.28
N ASN A 201 -8.10 -5.69 -15.55
CA ASN A 201 -6.98 -6.26 -16.29
C ASN A 201 -6.39 -5.21 -17.23
N SER A 202 -5.15 -4.81 -16.97
CA SER A 202 -4.47 -3.73 -17.70
C SER A 202 -4.09 -4.12 -19.14
N LYS A 203 -4.18 -5.40 -19.50
CA LYS A 203 -3.86 -5.90 -20.85
C LYS A 203 -5.04 -5.82 -21.83
N TYR A 204 -6.26 -5.60 -21.35
CA TYR A 204 -7.45 -5.50 -22.19
C TYR A 204 -7.77 -4.05 -22.57
N ASP A 205 -8.40 -3.86 -23.74
CA ASP A 205 -8.85 -2.54 -24.22
C ASP A 205 -9.84 -1.89 -23.25
N SER A 206 -10.82 -2.67 -22.77
CA SER A 206 -11.65 -2.31 -21.62
C SER A 206 -11.02 -2.91 -20.37
N MET A 207 -10.25 -2.09 -19.66
CA MET A 207 -9.54 -2.50 -18.45
C MET A 207 -10.46 -3.10 -17.38
N CYS A 208 -11.66 -2.52 -17.22
CA CYS A 208 -12.64 -2.98 -16.26
C CYS A 208 -13.75 -3.80 -16.93
N LYS A 209 -14.13 -4.90 -16.31
CA LYS A 209 -15.33 -5.66 -16.64
C LYS A 209 -16.02 -6.15 -15.36
N CYS A 210 -17.34 -6.29 -15.41
CA CYS A 210 -18.04 -6.95 -14.31
C CYS A 210 -17.68 -8.43 -14.27
N LEU A 211 -17.64 -9.01 -13.07
CA LEU A 211 -17.54 -10.45 -12.91
C LEU A 211 -18.67 -11.16 -13.68
N PRO A 212 -18.46 -12.37 -14.21
CA PRO A 212 -19.54 -13.11 -14.87
C PRO A 212 -20.69 -13.35 -13.89
N GLY A 213 -21.92 -13.19 -14.38
CA GLY A 213 -23.14 -13.13 -13.53
C GLY A 213 -23.46 -11.77 -12.92
N PHE A 214 -22.62 -10.75 -13.17
CA PHE A 214 -22.86 -9.37 -12.72
C PHE A 214 -23.04 -8.41 -13.91
N LYS A 215 -23.65 -7.25 -13.65
CA LYS A 215 -23.87 -6.17 -14.61
C LYS A 215 -23.50 -4.83 -13.97
N ALA A 216 -23.06 -3.88 -14.78
CA ALA A 216 -22.70 -2.55 -14.31
C ALA A 216 -23.92 -1.85 -13.69
N ASN A 217 -23.72 -1.15 -12.59
CA ASN A 217 -24.80 -0.41 -11.91
C ASN A 217 -25.28 0.78 -12.77
N SER A 218 -24.39 1.38 -13.56
CA SER A 218 -24.72 2.40 -14.54
C SER A 218 -23.99 2.14 -15.86
N ILE A 219 -24.72 1.67 -16.86
CA ILE A 219 -24.17 1.33 -18.18
C ILE A 219 -23.60 2.58 -18.88
N GLU A 220 -24.25 3.73 -18.73
CA GLU A 220 -23.82 5.00 -19.34
C GLU A 220 -22.47 5.45 -18.78
N LYS A 221 -22.32 5.46 -17.44
CA LYS A 221 -21.04 5.77 -16.78
C LYS A 221 -19.94 4.78 -17.13
N TRP A 222 -20.27 3.48 -17.12
CA TRP A 222 -19.34 2.41 -17.46
C TRP A 222 -18.79 2.57 -18.88
N LYS A 223 -19.65 2.86 -19.86
CA LYS A 223 -19.23 3.14 -21.25
C LYS A 223 -18.42 4.44 -21.37
N GLY A 224 -18.65 5.40 -20.48
CA GLY A 224 -17.88 6.64 -20.36
C GLY A 224 -16.53 6.48 -19.66
N GLY A 225 -16.19 5.28 -19.16
CA GLY A 225 -14.95 5.02 -18.43
C GLY A 225 -14.99 5.34 -16.93
N ASP A 226 -16.17 5.67 -16.39
CA ASP A 226 -16.39 5.80 -14.95
C ASP A 226 -16.90 4.47 -14.38
N PHE A 227 -15.98 3.71 -13.78
CA PHE A 227 -16.25 2.40 -13.18
C PHE A 227 -16.53 2.48 -11.67
N SER A 228 -16.49 3.68 -11.08
CA SER A 228 -16.62 3.88 -9.62
C SER A 228 -17.95 3.36 -9.05
N GLY A 229 -18.98 3.28 -9.89
CA GLY A 229 -20.29 2.73 -9.51
C GLY A 229 -20.31 1.20 -9.34
N GLY A 230 -19.27 0.49 -9.79
CA GLY A 230 -19.17 -0.97 -9.69
C GLY A 230 -20.27 -1.72 -10.43
N CYS A 231 -20.43 -2.98 -10.04
CA CYS A 231 -21.38 -3.93 -10.61
C CYS A 231 -22.31 -4.49 -9.54
N SER A 232 -23.39 -5.14 -9.96
CA SER A 232 -24.30 -5.89 -9.11
C SER A 232 -24.73 -7.17 -9.80
N ARG A 233 -25.17 -8.15 -9.01
CA ARG A 233 -25.66 -9.43 -9.55
C ARG A 233 -26.78 -9.19 -10.56
N LYS A 234 -26.80 -10.00 -11.62
CA LYS A 234 -27.90 -10.02 -12.59
C LYS A 234 -29.15 -10.64 -11.96
N THR A 235 -28.96 -11.75 -11.27
CA THR A 235 -30.01 -12.54 -10.63
C THR A 235 -29.71 -12.69 -9.14
N ASN A 236 -30.75 -12.60 -8.30
CA ASN A 236 -30.60 -12.82 -6.87
C ASN A 236 -30.27 -14.28 -6.57
N VAL A 237 -29.33 -14.49 -5.64
CA VAL A 237 -28.98 -15.80 -5.09
C VAL A 237 -29.72 -16.00 -3.76
N CYS A 238 -29.82 -17.24 -3.27
CA CYS A 238 -30.31 -17.55 -1.92
C CYS A 238 -31.81 -17.26 -1.58
N GLY A 239 -32.72 -17.20 -2.55
CA GLY A 239 -34.19 -17.16 -2.33
C GLY A 239 -34.90 -18.53 -2.33
N GLU A 240 -36.23 -18.57 -2.18
CA GLU A 240 -37.01 -19.84 -2.25
C GLU A 240 -36.87 -20.57 -3.61
N ASN A 241 -36.49 -19.84 -4.65
CA ASN A 241 -36.11 -20.35 -5.98
C ASN A 241 -34.60 -20.70 -6.12
N ALA A 242 -33.78 -20.53 -5.07
CA ALA A 242 -32.32 -20.69 -5.10
C ALA A 242 -31.82 -22.13 -4.97
N LYS A 243 -32.62 -23.09 -5.42
CA LYS A 243 -32.15 -24.47 -5.66
C LYS A 243 -31.08 -24.56 -6.77
N SER A 244 -30.72 -23.42 -7.37
CA SER A 244 -29.79 -23.31 -8.47
C SER A 244 -28.71 -22.25 -8.20
N ASP A 245 -28.27 -22.04 -6.96
CA ASP A 245 -27.03 -21.29 -6.73
C ASP A 245 -25.83 -22.17 -7.11
N THR A 246 -24.79 -21.55 -7.65
CA THR A 246 -23.55 -22.23 -8.01
C THR A 246 -22.36 -21.30 -7.81
N PHE A 247 -21.17 -21.83 -8.02
CA PHE A 247 -19.93 -21.09 -7.86
C PHE A 247 -19.15 -21.07 -9.16
N LEU A 248 -18.74 -19.87 -9.55
CA LEU A 248 -17.84 -19.66 -10.67
C LEU A 248 -16.41 -19.53 -10.15
N LYS A 249 -15.54 -20.45 -10.58
CA LYS A 249 -14.12 -20.45 -10.20
C LYS A 249 -13.33 -19.49 -11.11
N LEU A 250 -12.89 -18.38 -10.54
CA LEU A 250 -12.02 -17.40 -11.19
C LEU A 250 -10.59 -17.63 -10.71
N ARG A 251 -9.63 -17.78 -11.62
CA ARG A 251 -8.25 -18.12 -11.28
C ARG A 251 -7.36 -16.89 -11.21
N MET A 252 -6.34 -16.94 -10.35
CA MET A 252 -5.31 -15.90 -10.23
C MET A 252 -5.92 -14.50 -10.00
N MET A 253 -6.87 -14.43 -9.09
CA MET A 253 -7.55 -13.20 -8.73
C MET A 253 -6.83 -12.54 -7.56
N LYS A 254 -6.57 -11.25 -7.68
CA LYS A 254 -6.41 -10.37 -6.53
C LYS A 254 -7.80 -9.99 -6.03
N VAL A 255 -7.95 -9.90 -4.72
CA VAL A 255 -9.16 -9.46 -4.02
C VAL A 255 -8.71 -8.87 -2.69
N ALA A 256 -9.50 -7.96 -2.10
CA ALA A 256 -9.21 -7.50 -0.75
C ALA A 256 -9.30 -8.62 0.30
N ASN A 257 -8.86 -8.30 1.51
CA ASN A 257 -8.82 -9.24 2.63
C ASN A 257 -10.18 -9.92 2.85
N PRO A 258 -10.20 -11.22 3.19
CA PRO A 258 -11.43 -11.92 3.52
C PRO A 258 -12.02 -11.45 4.84
N ASP A 259 -13.34 -11.59 4.97
CA ASP A 259 -14.09 -11.26 6.18
C ASP A 259 -13.97 -12.35 7.25
N ALA A 260 -13.73 -13.60 6.83
CA ALA A 260 -13.51 -14.73 7.72
C ALA A 260 -12.46 -15.70 7.18
N GLU A 261 -11.76 -16.35 8.12
CA GLU A 261 -10.74 -17.35 7.86
C GLU A 261 -10.85 -18.50 8.86
N PHE A 262 -10.72 -19.74 8.39
CA PHE A 262 -10.61 -20.92 9.23
C PHE A 262 -9.87 -22.06 8.52
N ASN A 263 -9.36 -23.02 9.30
CA ASN A 263 -8.73 -24.22 8.75
C ASN A 263 -9.82 -25.17 8.26
N ALA A 264 -9.85 -25.43 6.96
CA ALA A 264 -10.82 -26.32 6.33
C ALA A 264 -10.15 -27.63 5.94
N LYS A 265 -10.81 -28.75 6.19
CA LYS A 265 -10.33 -30.10 5.85
C LYS A 265 -10.43 -30.40 4.35
N SER A 266 -11.25 -29.63 3.62
CA SER A 266 -11.51 -29.80 2.18
C SER A 266 -12.09 -28.54 1.54
N GLU A 267 -12.01 -28.44 0.21
CA GLU A 267 -12.69 -27.37 -0.55
C GLU A 267 -14.21 -27.45 -0.36
N GLU A 268 -14.75 -28.66 -0.20
CA GLU A 268 -16.18 -28.90 0.07
C GLU A 268 -16.65 -28.28 1.39
N GLU A 269 -15.84 -28.35 2.45
CA GLU A 269 -16.17 -27.71 3.74
C GLU A 269 -16.26 -26.18 3.59
N CYS A 270 -15.29 -25.59 2.90
CA CYS A 270 -15.26 -24.16 2.59
C CYS A 270 -16.48 -23.72 1.76
N LYS A 271 -16.83 -24.54 0.75
CA LYS A 271 -18.02 -24.33 -0.07
C LYS A 271 -19.31 -24.42 0.74
N LEU A 272 -19.43 -25.42 1.62
CA LEU A 272 -20.64 -25.63 2.43
C LEU A 272 -20.88 -24.46 3.39
N GLU A 273 -19.82 -23.95 4.02
CA GLU A 273 -19.91 -22.77 4.88
C GLU A 273 -20.48 -21.57 4.12
N CYS A 274 -19.96 -21.32 2.92
CA CYS A 274 -20.47 -20.24 2.07
C CYS A 274 -21.90 -20.50 1.57
N VAL A 275 -22.26 -21.72 1.18
CA VAL A 275 -23.62 -22.06 0.70
C VAL A 275 -24.66 -21.83 1.80
N ASN A 276 -24.36 -22.27 3.02
CA ASN A 276 -25.25 -22.20 4.17
C ASN A 276 -25.46 -20.77 4.67
N ASN A 277 -24.60 -19.83 4.30
CA ASN A 277 -24.74 -18.42 4.60
C ASN A 277 -25.12 -17.61 3.35
N CYS A 278 -26.35 -17.11 3.31
CA CYS A 278 -26.84 -16.31 2.17
C CYS A 278 -26.13 -14.96 1.98
N GLN A 279 -25.38 -14.48 2.97
CA GLN A 279 -24.56 -13.29 2.83
C GLN A 279 -23.22 -13.58 2.15
N CYS A 280 -22.85 -14.86 1.99
CA CYS A 280 -21.58 -15.19 1.35
C CYS A 280 -21.56 -14.81 -0.14
N TYR A 281 -20.59 -13.99 -0.53
CA TYR A 281 -20.31 -13.61 -1.90
C TYR A 281 -19.33 -14.55 -2.60
N ALA A 282 -18.29 -14.97 -1.90
CA ALA A 282 -17.27 -15.85 -2.45
C ALA A 282 -16.51 -16.59 -1.36
N TYR A 283 -15.82 -17.66 -1.77
CA TYR A 283 -14.81 -18.32 -0.96
C TYR A 283 -13.56 -18.63 -1.78
N SER A 284 -12.45 -18.85 -1.09
CA SER A 284 -11.20 -19.37 -1.67
C SER A 284 -10.66 -20.46 -0.76
N TYR A 285 -10.32 -21.60 -1.35
CA TYR A 285 -9.68 -22.71 -0.64
C TYR A 285 -8.22 -22.80 -1.06
N VAL A 286 -7.32 -22.78 -0.07
CA VAL A 286 -5.88 -22.88 -0.27
C VAL A 286 -5.40 -24.17 0.37
N ASP A 287 -5.04 -25.12 -0.48
CA ASP A 287 -4.52 -26.43 -0.05
C ASP A 287 -3.06 -26.34 0.44
N VAL A 288 -2.64 -27.33 1.23
CA VAL A 288 -1.32 -27.44 1.89
C VAL A 288 -0.17 -27.22 0.91
N GLU A 289 -0.25 -27.74 -0.32
CA GLU A 289 0.81 -27.55 -1.32
C GLU A 289 0.97 -26.08 -1.74
N LYS A 290 -0.10 -25.29 -1.75
CA LYS A 290 -0.04 -23.85 -2.01
C LYS A 290 0.39 -23.07 -0.76
N VAL A 291 -0.07 -23.46 0.43
CA VAL A 291 0.36 -22.89 1.71
C VAL A 291 1.89 -23.05 1.89
N ALA A 292 2.43 -24.24 1.62
CA ALA A 292 3.85 -24.54 1.67
C ALA A 292 4.70 -23.70 0.68
N ARG A 293 4.13 -23.32 -0.48
CA ARG A 293 4.80 -22.43 -1.46
C ARG A 293 4.82 -20.96 -1.02
N ILE A 294 3.88 -20.55 -0.17
CA ILE A 294 3.83 -19.20 0.44
C ILE A 294 4.79 -19.12 1.65
N GLY A 295 5.45 -20.22 2.00
CA GLY A 295 6.42 -20.29 3.09
C GLY A 295 5.77 -20.49 4.47
N ASP A 296 4.49 -20.87 4.49
CA ASP A 296 3.77 -21.22 5.70
C ASP A 296 3.65 -22.76 5.79
N SER A 297 3.93 -23.35 6.95
CA SER A 297 3.84 -24.79 7.19
C SER A 297 2.49 -25.14 7.82
N GLY A 298 1.42 -24.60 7.23
CA GLY A 298 0.08 -24.59 7.80
C GLY A 298 -0.87 -25.65 7.24
N ASP A 299 -1.97 -25.86 7.96
CA ASP A 299 -3.15 -26.59 7.52
C ASP A 299 -3.81 -25.91 6.31
N PRO A 300 -4.66 -26.59 5.52
CA PRO A 300 -5.41 -25.93 4.46
C PRO A 300 -6.33 -24.84 5.02
N VAL A 301 -6.36 -23.69 4.35
CA VAL A 301 -7.08 -22.50 4.81
C VAL A 301 -8.26 -22.21 3.89
N CYS A 302 -9.41 -21.89 4.48
CA CYS A 302 -10.57 -21.37 3.82
C CYS A 302 -10.73 -19.87 4.11
N TRP A 303 -10.91 -19.09 3.06
CA TRP A 303 -11.23 -17.66 3.10
C TRP A 303 -12.63 -17.43 2.60
N ILE A 304 -13.40 -16.60 3.31
CA ILE A 304 -14.78 -16.28 2.96
C ILE A 304 -14.98 -14.77 2.93
N TRP A 305 -15.73 -14.31 1.94
CA TRP A 305 -16.19 -12.93 1.80
C TRP A 305 -17.71 -12.86 1.98
N TYR A 306 -18.14 -12.07 2.96
CA TYR A 306 -19.52 -11.70 3.28
C TYR A 306 -19.86 -10.26 2.85
N GLU A 307 -18.85 -9.42 2.63
CA GLU A 307 -19.00 -8.08 2.08
C GLU A 307 -18.80 -8.06 0.56
N ASP A 308 -19.07 -6.90 -0.03
CA ASP A 308 -18.87 -6.67 -1.46
C ASP A 308 -17.40 -6.93 -1.85
N LEU A 309 -17.20 -7.70 -2.93
CA LEU A 309 -15.86 -7.98 -3.43
C LEU A 309 -15.27 -6.74 -4.09
N ASP A 310 -14.21 -6.18 -3.53
CA ASP A 310 -13.53 -5.00 -4.04
C ASP A 310 -12.06 -5.28 -4.41
N ASN A 311 -11.43 -4.29 -5.08
CA ASN A 311 -10.02 -4.34 -5.45
C ASN A 311 -9.61 -5.57 -6.29
N LEU A 312 -10.50 -5.99 -7.20
CA LEU A 312 -10.33 -7.18 -8.02
C LEU A 312 -9.38 -6.93 -9.20
N GLU A 313 -8.39 -7.80 -9.36
CA GLU A 313 -7.44 -7.80 -10.50
C GLU A 313 -7.30 -9.22 -11.04
N GLU A 314 -7.34 -9.37 -12.37
CA GLU A 314 -7.22 -10.66 -13.06
C GLU A 314 -5.78 -10.96 -13.43
N GLU A 315 -5.47 -12.26 -13.56
CA GLU A 315 -4.12 -12.73 -13.91
C GLU A 315 -3.04 -12.17 -12.97
N TYR A 316 -3.42 -11.88 -11.72
CA TYR A 316 -2.51 -11.35 -10.72
C TYR A 316 -1.54 -12.46 -10.32
N GLU A 317 -0.25 -12.24 -10.57
CA GLU A 317 0.78 -13.14 -10.08
C GLU A 317 0.67 -13.20 -8.56
N GLY A 318 0.63 -14.40 -7.97
CA GLY A 318 0.35 -14.57 -6.54
C GLY A 318 -1.11 -14.45 -6.10
N GLY A 319 -2.04 -14.23 -7.03
CA GLY A 319 -3.48 -14.24 -6.77
C GLY A 319 -4.03 -15.62 -6.43
N CYS A 320 -5.21 -15.67 -5.82
CA CYS A 320 -5.88 -16.90 -5.42
C CYS A 320 -6.90 -17.38 -6.47
N ASP A 321 -7.39 -18.60 -6.29
CA ASP A 321 -8.58 -19.05 -7.00
C ASP A 321 -9.82 -18.65 -6.19
N LEU A 322 -10.62 -17.74 -6.74
CA LEU A 322 -11.81 -17.19 -6.09
C LEU A 322 -13.07 -17.86 -6.65
N ASN A 323 -13.83 -18.54 -5.79
CA ASN A 323 -15.11 -19.15 -6.14
C ASN A 323 -16.24 -18.17 -5.80
N VAL A 324 -16.80 -17.50 -6.81
CA VAL A 324 -17.83 -16.47 -6.65
C VAL A 324 -19.23 -17.06 -6.75
N ARG A 325 -20.09 -16.79 -5.77
CA ARG A 325 -21.47 -17.27 -5.72
C ARG A 325 -22.34 -16.50 -6.71
N VAL A 326 -22.95 -17.23 -7.64
CA VAL A 326 -23.83 -16.72 -8.71
C VAL A 326 -25.04 -17.62 -8.91
N ALA A 327 -26.07 -17.12 -9.58
CA ALA A 327 -27.18 -17.95 -10.01
C ALA A 327 -26.75 -18.85 -11.18
N PHE A 328 -27.18 -20.12 -11.19
CA PHE A 328 -26.88 -21.07 -12.26
C PHE A 328 -27.40 -20.62 -13.63
N SER A 329 -28.48 -19.83 -13.66
CA SER A 329 -29.00 -19.24 -14.90
C SER A 329 -28.07 -18.22 -15.55
N ASP A 330 -27.08 -17.72 -14.80
CA ASP A 330 -26.18 -16.66 -15.24
C ASP A 330 -24.79 -17.18 -15.69
N ILE A 331 -24.57 -18.50 -15.66
CA ILE A 331 -23.35 -19.18 -16.13
C ILE A 331 -23.46 -19.60 -17.59
#